data_AF-A0A6A6IAJ5-F1
#
_entry.id   AF-A0A6A6IAJ5-F1
#
_cell.length_a   1.000
_cell.length_b   1.000
_cell.length_c   1.000
_cell.angle_alpha   90.00
_cell.angle_beta   90.00
_cell.angle_gamma   90.00
#
_symmetry.space_group_name_H-M   'P 1'
#
loop_
_entity.id
_entity.type
_entity.pdbx_description
1 polymer ?
#
loop_
_entity_poly.entity_id
_entity_poly.type
_entity_poly.pdbx_seq_one_letter_code
_entity_poly.pdbx_strand_id
1 'polypeptide(L)'
;MPLSTMVLFFSRLSHAALLLCIIASTATMYQPNLEQQVLATASDASQEPYRAPLRYSDGSLGDVIKGEYIVELSPGYSFEDHCRNIGRDMDEYEVKVLKHVFPDSIGYPCTGVGDEVLDDIRADSGVKEVFCVPEKGPSRERPVRT
;
A
#
# COMPACT_ATOMS: atom_id res chain seq x y z
N MET A 1 7.61 99.81 -9.99
CA MET A 1 8.21 99.97 -8.64
C MET A 1 7.09 100.41 -7.70
N PRO A 2 6.84 99.80 -6.52
CA PRO A 2 7.41 98.61 -5.86
C PRO A 2 6.45 97.40 -5.90
N LEU A 3 6.92 96.16 -5.97
CA LEU A 3 7.40 95.24 -4.90
C LEU A 3 6.31 94.58 -4.04
N SER A 4 6.45 93.26 -4.00
CA SER A 4 6.41 92.36 -2.84
C SER A 4 5.25 91.37 -2.77
N THR A 5 5.48 90.08 -3.04
CA THR A 5 6.07 89.04 -2.14
C THR A 5 4.91 88.20 -1.59
N MET A 6 4.69 87.00 -2.13
CA MET A 6 5.09 85.72 -1.52
C MET A 6 4.45 85.57 -0.12
N VAL A 7 3.61 84.57 0.16
CA VAL A 7 4.02 83.20 0.49
C VAL A 7 2.75 82.33 0.61
N LEU A 8 2.79 81.16 -0.04
CA LEU A 8 1.93 79.99 0.18
C LEU A 8 2.12 79.49 1.62
N PHE A 9 1.09 79.16 2.42
CA PHE A 9 1.24 78.00 3.33
C PHE A 9 -0.10 77.31 3.69
N PHE A 10 -0.28 76.10 3.16
CA PHE A 10 -0.84 74.89 3.80
C PHE A 10 -2.13 75.00 4.62
N SER A 11 -3.22 74.41 4.10
CA SER A 11 -4.08 73.56 4.92
C SER A 11 -4.19 72.20 4.23
N ARG A 12 -3.15 71.40 4.46
CA ARG A 12 -3.04 70.02 3.98
C ARG A 12 -3.91 69.10 4.84
N LEU A 13 -4.40 68.06 4.18
CA LEU A 13 -4.65 66.73 4.75
C LEU A 13 -5.80 66.64 5.77
N SER A 14 -7.01 66.95 5.31
CA SER A 14 -8.16 66.14 5.73
C SER A 14 -8.24 64.92 4.78
N HIS A 15 -8.62 63.75 5.27
CA HIS A 15 -8.83 62.46 4.58
C HIS A 15 -7.70 61.40 4.61
N ALA A 16 -6.54 61.64 5.23
CA ALA A 16 -5.50 60.60 5.34
C ALA A 16 -5.44 59.90 6.72
N ALA A 17 -6.52 59.96 7.51
CA ALA A 17 -6.55 59.40 8.87
C ALA A 17 -7.72 58.44 9.13
N LEU A 18 -8.38 57.93 8.09
CA LEU A 18 -9.48 56.96 8.24
C LEU A 18 -9.33 55.72 7.34
N LEU A 19 -8.10 55.43 6.92
CA LEU A 19 -7.77 54.30 6.05
C LEU A 19 -6.53 53.55 6.53
N LEU A 20 -6.33 53.49 7.85
CA LEU A 20 -5.26 52.72 8.50
C LEU A 20 -5.75 51.72 9.57
N CYS A 21 -7.05 51.41 9.63
CA CYS A 21 -7.58 50.41 10.56
C CYS A 21 -8.08 49.10 9.93
N ILE A 22 -8.02 48.93 8.61
CA ILE A 22 -8.57 47.72 7.93
C ILE A 22 -7.47 46.81 7.34
N ILE A 23 -6.24 46.85 7.87
CA ILE A 23 -5.18 45.91 7.44
C ILE A 23 -4.57 45.14 8.63
N ALA A 24 -5.22 45.19 9.80
CA ALA A 24 -4.78 44.45 10.99
C ALA A 24 -5.65 43.21 11.27
N SER A 25 -6.32 42.65 10.27
CA SER A 25 -7.25 41.53 10.49
C SER A 25 -7.36 40.65 9.25
N THR A 26 -6.39 39.74 9.05
CA THR A 26 -6.56 38.36 8.54
C THR A 26 -5.20 37.70 8.27
N ALA A 27 -4.24 37.87 9.18
CA ALA A 27 -3.07 37.00 9.23
C ALA A 27 -3.10 36.15 10.50
N THR A 28 -4.26 35.58 10.81
CA THR A 28 -4.29 34.36 11.61
C THR A 28 -3.78 33.27 10.67
N MET A 29 -2.45 33.11 10.65
CA MET A 29 -1.84 31.87 10.15
C MET A 29 -2.58 30.72 10.82
N TYR A 30 -3.25 29.91 10.01
CA TYR A 30 -3.73 28.61 10.41
C TYR A 30 -2.48 27.80 10.77
N GLN A 31 -2.08 27.82 12.04
CA GLN A 31 -1.22 26.78 12.57
C GLN A 31 -2.10 25.54 12.63
N PRO A 32 -1.91 24.53 11.76
CA PRO A 32 -2.45 23.22 12.08
C PRO A 32 -1.88 22.84 13.44
N ASN A 33 -2.76 22.43 14.33
CA ASN A 33 -2.41 21.97 15.65
C ASN A 33 -1.35 20.86 15.48
N LEU A 34 -0.12 21.12 15.93
CA LEU A 34 1.03 20.22 15.78
C LEU A 34 0.72 18.84 16.40
N GLU A 35 -0.14 18.79 17.41
CA GLU A 35 -0.58 17.55 18.05
C GLU A 35 -1.47 16.70 17.13
N GLN A 36 -2.32 17.31 16.30
CA GLN A 36 -3.13 16.57 15.33
C GLN A 36 -2.27 16.03 14.17
N GLN A 37 -1.22 16.76 13.79
CA GLN A 37 -0.28 16.33 12.75
C GLN A 37 0.61 15.17 13.22
N VAL A 38 1.04 15.19 14.48
CA VAL A 38 1.80 14.08 15.11
C VAL A 38 0.92 12.86 15.34
N LEU A 39 -0.35 13.03 15.72
CA LEU A 39 -1.24 11.89 15.95
C LEU A 39 -1.67 11.21 14.63
N ALA A 40 -1.88 11.99 13.56
CA ALA A 40 -2.16 11.46 12.23
C ALA A 40 -0.96 10.72 11.61
N THR A 41 0.27 11.19 11.86
CA THR A 41 1.49 10.50 11.40
C THR A 41 1.87 9.32 12.29
N ALA A 42 1.56 9.34 13.59
CA ALA A 42 1.75 8.19 14.48
C ALA A 42 0.75 7.05 14.20
N SER A 43 -0.45 7.35 13.71
CA SER A 43 -1.43 6.33 13.31
C SER A 43 -0.97 5.53 12.08
N ASP A 44 -0.26 6.17 11.15
CA ASP A 44 0.29 5.53 9.95
C ASP A 44 1.51 4.65 10.27
N ALA A 45 2.30 5.03 11.28
CA ALA A 45 3.50 4.32 11.72
C ALA A 45 3.23 3.00 12.49
N SER A 46 1.97 2.59 12.65
CA SER A 46 1.57 1.39 13.40
C SER A 46 0.89 0.31 12.55
N GLN A 47 0.74 0.53 11.24
CA GLN A 47 0.20 -0.50 10.36
C GLN A 47 1.28 -1.56 10.12
N GLU A 48 1.02 -2.80 10.54
CA GLU A 48 1.89 -3.91 10.19
C GLU A 48 2.02 -4.00 8.66
N PRO A 49 3.22 -4.25 8.14
CA PRO A 49 3.40 -4.50 6.72
C PRO A 49 2.43 -5.57 6.24
N TYR A 50 1.86 -5.35 5.05
CA TYR A 50 0.96 -6.32 4.45
C TYR A 50 1.61 -7.70 4.41
N ARG A 51 0.83 -8.73 4.76
CA ARG A 51 1.24 -10.13 4.64
C ARG A 51 0.06 -10.99 4.23
N ALA A 52 0.13 -11.58 3.05
CA ALA A 52 -0.90 -12.48 2.55
C ALA A 52 -1.17 -13.62 3.55
N PRO A 53 -2.44 -13.99 3.78
CA PRO A 53 -2.80 -15.03 4.72
C PRO A 53 -2.27 -16.38 4.24
N LEU A 54 -1.65 -17.12 5.16
CA LEU A 54 -1.26 -18.51 4.94
C LEU A 54 -2.41 -19.42 5.39
N ARG A 55 -3.07 -20.07 4.44
CA ARG A 55 -4.22 -20.95 4.66
C ARG A 55 -3.74 -22.38 4.93
N TYR A 56 -4.48 -23.07 5.80
CA TYR A 56 -4.24 -24.46 6.20
C TYR A 56 -2.93 -24.70 6.97
N SER A 57 -2.31 -23.64 7.50
CA SER A 57 -1.15 -23.75 8.39
C SER A 57 -1.53 -24.16 9.83
N ASP A 58 -2.82 -24.20 10.17
CA ASP A 58 -3.36 -24.56 11.48
C ASP A 58 -3.52 -26.08 11.68
N GLY A 59 -3.09 -26.89 10.71
CA GLY A 59 -3.25 -28.35 10.74
C GLY A 59 -4.66 -28.82 10.42
N SER A 60 -5.55 -27.95 9.95
CA SER A 60 -6.93 -28.31 9.56
C SER A 60 -7.01 -29.40 8.48
N LEU A 61 -5.96 -29.54 7.66
CA LEU A 61 -5.83 -30.57 6.62
C LEU A 61 -4.83 -31.69 6.97
N GLY A 62 -4.38 -31.77 8.23
CA GLY A 62 -3.33 -32.69 8.67
C GLY A 62 -1.93 -32.12 8.45
N ASP A 63 -0.95 -33.01 8.30
CA ASP A 63 0.45 -32.63 8.04
C ASP A 63 0.56 -31.94 6.67
N VAL A 64 1.37 -30.88 6.61
CA VAL A 64 1.61 -30.08 5.40
C VAL A 64 3.03 -30.28 4.90
N ILE A 65 3.20 -30.33 3.58
CA ILE A 65 4.50 -30.43 2.93
C ILE A 65 5.19 -29.07 3.04
N LYS A 66 6.23 -28.99 3.86
CA LYS A 66 7.03 -27.77 3.98
C LYS A 66 7.73 -27.47 2.65
N GLY A 67 7.69 -26.20 2.25
CA GLY A 67 8.27 -25.74 0.99
C GLY A 67 7.41 -26.00 -0.24
N GLU A 68 6.20 -26.54 -0.09
CA GLU A 68 5.21 -26.64 -1.16
C GLU A 68 3.97 -25.80 -0.85
N TYR A 69 3.66 -24.89 -1.76
CA TYR A 69 2.57 -23.94 -1.61
C TYR A 69 1.80 -23.78 -2.93
N ILE A 70 0.54 -23.36 -2.81
CA ILE A 70 -0.22 -22.81 -3.93
C ILE A 70 -0.43 -21.32 -3.64
N VAL A 71 -0.01 -20.47 -4.55
CA VAL A 71 -0.16 -19.02 -4.43
C VAL A 71 -1.32 -18.58 -5.32
N GLU A 72 -2.28 -17.83 -4.79
CA GLU A 72 -3.33 -17.16 -5.56
C GLU A 72 -3.02 -15.66 -5.66
N LEU A 73 -2.92 -15.14 -6.88
CA LEU A 73 -2.78 -13.73 -7.18
C LEU A 73 -4.15 -13.05 -7.26
N SER A 74 -4.18 -11.77 -6.91
CA SER A 74 -5.39 -10.95 -7.03
C SER A 74 -5.90 -10.88 -8.47
N PRO A 75 -7.22 -10.80 -8.69
CA PRO A 75 -7.78 -10.66 -10.04
C PRO A 75 -7.13 -9.51 -10.82
N GLY A 76 -6.71 -9.81 -12.05
CA GLY A 76 -6.02 -8.84 -12.92
C GLY A 76 -4.53 -8.61 -12.61
N TYR A 77 -3.98 -9.19 -11.54
CA TYR A 77 -2.56 -9.14 -11.25
C TYR A 77 -1.82 -10.26 -11.99
N SER A 78 -0.80 -9.91 -12.77
CA SER A 78 -0.09 -10.87 -13.61
C SER A 78 1.03 -11.58 -12.84
N PHE A 79 1.38 -12.79 -13.28
CA PHE A 79 2.52 -13.52 -12.74
C PHE A 79 3.86 -12.77 -13.00
N GLU A 80 3.95 -12.06 -14.12
CA GLU A 80 5.11 -11.24 -14.47
C GLU A 80 5.27 -10.04 -13.51
N ASP A 81 4.15 -9.40 -13.14
CA ASP A 81 4.17 -8.30 -12.17
C ASP A 81 4.55 -8.81 -10.77
N HIS A 82 4.07 -9.99 -10.39
CA HIS A 82 4.46 -10.66 -9.15
C HIS A 82 5.99 -10.88 -9.09
N CYS A 83 6.56 -11.55 -10.09
CA CYS A 83 8.01 -11.80 -10.18
C CYS A 83 8.82 -10.50 -10.13
N ARG A 84 8.35 -9.47 -10.84
CA ARG A 84 8.98 -8.14 -10.83
C ARG A 84 8.94 -7.49 -9.44
N ASN A 85 7.82 -7.62 -8.72
CA ASN A 85 7.64 -6.98 -7.42
C ASN A 85 8.50 -7.62 -6.34
N ILE A 86 8.60 -8.94 -6.33
CA ILE A 86 9.49 -9.67 -5.38
C ILE A 86 10.96 -9.67 -5.83
N GLY A 87 11.27 -9.15 -7.02
CA GLY A 87 12.62 -9.07 -7.56
C GLY A 87 13.26 -10.44 -7.86
N ARG A 88 12.44 -11.47 -8.09
CA ARG A 88 12.86 -12.86 -8.31
C ARG A 88 12.12 -13.45 -9.51
N ASP A 89 12.85 -14.21 -10.32
CA ASP A 89 12.25 -15.05 -11.34
C ASP A 89 11.71 -16.33 -10.69
N MET A 90 10.39 -16.50 -10.67
CA MET A 90 9.75 -17.65 -10.05
C MET A 90 9.68 -18.86 -10.97
N ASP A 91 10.08 -18.74 -12.25
CA ASP A 91 10.17 -19.87 -13.18
C ASP A 91 11.28 -20.88 -12.78
N GLU A 92 12.16 -20.52 -11.83
CA GLU A 92 13.12 -21.45 -11.22
C GLU A 92 12.44 -22.55 -10.38
N TYR A 93 11.19 -22.32 -9.96
CA TYR A 93 10.35 -23.29 -9.27
C TYR A 93 9.44 -24.02 -10.28
N GLU A 94 8.92 -25.20 -9.93
CA GLU A 94 8.00 -25.96 -10.81
C GLU A 94 6.60 -25.30 -10.90
N VAL A 95 6.52 -24.14 -11.54
CA VAL A 95 5.33 -23.31 -11.65
C VAL A 95 4.41 -23.81 -12.76
N LYS A 96 3.14 -24.01 -12.43
CA LYS A 96 2.06 -24.32 -13.39
C LYS A 96 0.82 -23.48 -13.11
N VAL A 97 0.44 -22.60 -14.03
CA VAL A 97 -0.73 -21.74 -13.83
C VAL A 97 -2.03 -22.57 -13.77
N LEU A 98 -2.79 -22.39 -12.68
CA LEU A 98 -4.00 -23.13 -12.31
C LEU A 98 -5.30 -22.38 -12.64
N LYS A 99 -5.49 -21.98 -13.90
CA LYS A 99 -6.69 -21.20 -14.33
C LYS A 99 -8.03 -21.92 -14.09
N HIS A 100 -8.03 -23.25 -13.99
CA HIS A 100 -9.26 -24.02 -13.74
C HIS A 100 -9.66 -24.05 -12.26
N VAL A 101 -8.70 -23.81 -11.34
CA VAL A 101 -8.95 -23.77 -9.90
C VAL A 101 -9.38 -22.37 -9.47
N PHE A 102 -8.78 -21.36 -10.11
CA PHE A 102 -9.03 -19.95 -9.87
C PHE A 102 -9.61 -19.32 -11.15
N PRO A 103 -10.94 -19.24 -11.30
CA PRO A 103 -11.55 -18.81 -12.57
C PRO A 103 -11.35 -17.31 -12.85
N ASP A 104 -11.29 -16.50 -11.80
CA ASP A 104 -11.21 -15.03 -11.89
C ASP A 104 -9.80 -14.49 -11.56
N SER A 105 -8.88 -15.38 -11.22
CA SER A 105 -7.53 -15.07 -10.72
C SER A 105 -6.50 -16.05 -11.29
N ILE A 106 -5.23 -15.74 -11.09
CA ILE A 106 -4.14 -16.65 -11.42
C ILE A 106 -3.70 -17.32 -10.12
N GLY A 107 -3.64 -18.65 -10.11
CA GLY A 107 -2.91 -19.37 -9.07
C GLY A 107 -1.81 -20.23 -9.65
N TYR A 108 -0.78 -20.52 -8.87
CA TYR A 108 0.29 -21.42 -9.28
C TYR A 108 0.85 -22.21 -8.09
N PRO A 109 1.26 -23.48 -8.28
CA PRO A 109 2.03 -24.21 -7.30
C PRO A 109 3.50 -23.75 -7.35
N CYS A 110 4.17 -23.77 -6.21
CA CYS A 110 5.61 -23.66 -6.11
C CYS A 110 6.12 -24.70 -5.11
N THR A 111 7.24 -25.34 -5.46
CA THR A 111 7.86 -26.43 -4.68
C THR A 111 9.32 -26.07 -4.40
N GLY A 112 9.85 -26.54 -3.27
CA GLY A 112 11.23 -26.21 -2.85
C GLY A 112 11.41 -24.75 -2.41
N VAL A 113 10.34 -24.09 -1.96
CA VAL A 113 10.37 -22.70 -1.50
C VAL A 113 10.84 -22.64 -0.04
N GLY A 114 11.89 -21.86 0.24
CA GLY A 114 12.34 -21.59 1.61
C GLY A 114 11.55 -20.47 2.30
N ASP A 115 11.70 -20.35 3.62
CA ASP A 115 10.97 -19.38 4.44
C ASP A 115 11.18 -17.92 3.97
N GLU A 116 12.39 -17.55 3.56
CA GLU A 116 12.70 -16.22 3.04
C GLU A 116 11.89 -15.90 1.77
N VAL A 117 11.87 -16.83 0.83
CA VAL A 117 11.13 -16.67 -0.44
C VAL A 117 9.62 -16.69 -0.19
N LEU A 118 9.15 -17.52 0.75
CA LEU A 118 7.75 -17.50 1.17
C LEU A 118 7.36 -16.15 1.76
N ASP A 119 8.25 -15.52 2.52
CA ASP A 119 7.99 -14.20 3.11
C ASP A 119 7.97 -13.09 2.06
N ASP A 120 8.86 -13.13 1.07
CA ASP A 120 8.82 -12.22 -0.08
C ASP A 120 7.52 -12.37 -0.87
N ILE A 121 7.09 -13.60 -1.16
CA ILE A 121 5.79 -13.88 -1.82
C ILE A 121 4.65 -13.30 -1.00
N ARG A 122 4.64 -13.52 0.32
CA ARG A 122 3.54 -13.05 1.18
C ARG A 122 3.54 -11.54 1.38
N ALA A 123 4.68 -10.88 1.25
CA ALA A 123 4.77 -9.43 1.34
C ALA A 123 4.23 -8.71 0.09
N ASP A 124 4.10 -9.42 -1.04
CA ASP A 124 3.54 -8.84 -2.25
C ASP A 124 2.03 -8.59 -2.11
N SER A 125 1.64 -7.31 -2.12
CA SER A 125 0.25 -6.85 -2.12
C SER A 125 -0.63 -7.39 -3.26
N GLY A 126 -0.01 -7.86 -4.35
CA GLY A 126 -0.69 -8.54 -5.45
C GLY A 126 -1.09 -9.98 -5.13
N VAL A 127 -0.46 -10.61 -4.13
CA VAL A 127 -0.83 -11.96 -3.67
C VAL A 127 -2.04 -11.88 -2.77
N LYS A 128 -3.09 -12.63 -3.11
CA LYS A 128 -4.35 -12.66 -2.38
C LYS A 128 -4.27 -13.62 -1.20
N GLU A 129 -3.89 -14.88 -1.44
CA GLU A 129 -3.74 -15.91 -0.41
C GLU A 129 -2.64 -16.92 -0.80
N VAL A 130 -2.05 -17.57 0.20
CA VAL A 130 -1.11 -18.69 0.01
C VAL A 130 -1.66 -19.91 0.74
N PHE A 131 -1.74 -21.06 0.06
CA PHE A 131 -2.27 -22.30 0.61
C PHE A 131 -1.13 -23.30 0.86
N CYS A 132 -1.06 -23.84 2.07
CA CYS A 132 -0.19 -24.98 2.36
C CYS A 132 -0.69 -26.23 1.61
N VAL A 133 0.23 -27.03 1.08
CA VAL A 133 -0.09 -28.32 0.46
C VAL A 133 -0.11 -29.41 1.53
N PRO A 134 -1.19 -30.19 1.72
CA PRO A 134 -1.21 -31.29 2.68
C PRO A 134 -0.37 -32.49 2.19
N GLU A 135 0.30 -33.21 3.09
CA GLU A 135 1.12 -34.40 2.77
C GLU A 135 0.31 -35.50 2.07
N LYS A 136 -1.03 -35.55 2.26
CA LYS A 136 -1.97 -36.39 1.50
C LYS A 136 -3.37 -35.78 1.41
N GLY A 137 -3.88 -35.59 0.19
CA GLY A 137 -5.31 -35.72 -0.13
C GLY A 137 -5.55 -37.05 -0.87
N PRO A 138 -6.72 -37.71 -0.78
CA PRO A 138 -6.87 -39.13 -1.06
C PRO A 138 -6.35 -39.46 -2.46
N SER A 139 -5.38 -40.37 -2.53
CA SER A 139 -5.16 -41.18 -3.72
C SER A 139 -6.51 -41.77 -4.08
N ARG A 140 -7.18 -41.18 -5.09
CA ARG A 140 -8.16 -41.89 -5.89
C ARG A 140 -7.36 -43.00 -6.58
N GLU A 141 -7.08 -44.07 -5.84
CA GLU A 141 -6.83 -45.37 -6.44
C GLU A 141 -8.01 -45.58 -7.36
N ARG A 142 -7.79 -45.38 -8.67
CA ARG A 142 -8.79 -45.77 -9.65
C ARG A 142 -8.93 -47.27 -9.44
N PRO A 143 -10.14 -47.79 -9.15
CA PRO A 143 -10.31 -49.23 -9.10
C PRO A 143 -9.86 -49.78 -10.44
N VAL A 144 -8.82 -50.62 -10.42
CA VAL A 144 -8.42 -51.42 -11.57
C VAL A 144 -9.61 -52.32 -11.86
N ARG A 145 -10.34 -52.03 -12.95
CA ARG A 145 -11.37 -52.95 -13.46
C ARG A 145 -10.64 -54.19 -13.99
N THR A 146 -10.60 -55.24 -13.19
CA THR A 146 -10.37 -56.62 -13.63
C THR A 146 -11.66 -57.23 -14.14
#